data_AF-A0A2V9YP70-F1
#
_entry.id   AF-A0A2V9YP70-F1
#
_cell.length_a   1.000
_cell.length_b   1.000
_cell.length_c   1.000
_cell.angle_alpha   90.00
_cell.angle_beta   90.00
_cell.angle_gamma   90.00
#
_symmetry.space_group_name_H-M   'P 1'
#
loop_
_entity.id
_entity.type
_entity.pdbx_description
1 polymer ?
#
loop_
_entity_poly.entity_id
_entity_poly.type
_entity_poly.pdbx_seq_one_letter_code
_entity_poly.pdbx_strand_id
1 'polypeptide(L)'
;MKQHILARGGPIDDDHYWYEFVLPLATARVDGSLAGTDGNLTQTETITFRFPLILTPLFWLLKPLLLRQKQDILKCDTDLLEREYALEQSGFRRHEHRAPRIVVYGGNGFFGRLVVEELLRHTTADILIASRKAKYLDFGSQQARVKFAESDLSNYGSVLRTIDGASIAMLCGGPFQRTPQSLLRACVEKKISYIDIADDRSFVDTAHKLAADVEKAGIAAFIGCSVVPGLTSLFTQFSRAQVGSIEKVDIAISPGTKHPRGPASFECLLTTVGEQFGKASVRGWSEPRSVDFPSPMGWRTVYRVVDIADYFVQPHYFGTKAVEFRIGSELLILNLLFSWLAALRGKLGMPAKFLIAPSRLAVALFAPFGTSQGGVWIRIEGRLDGEHRQVEWAV
;
A
#
# COMPACT_ATOMS: atom_id res chain seq x y z
N MET A 1 30.81 -10.19 1.94
CA MET A 1 32.14 -10.76 1.62
C MET A 1 32.15 -11.12 0.15
N LYS A 2 33.06 -10.57 -0.66
CA LYS A 2 33.34 -11.05 -2.02
C LYS A 2 34.68 -11.78 -1.97
N GLN A 3 34.72 -13.06 -2.34
CA GLN A 3 35.95 -13.82 -2.45
C GLN A 3 36.35 -13.85 -3.93
N HIS A 4 37.54 -13.33 -4.23
CA HIS A 4 38.12 -13.44 -5.56
C HIS A 4 38.94 -14.74 -5.61
N ILE A 5 38.50 -15.70 -6.41
CA ILE A 5 39.20 -16.97 -6.62
C ILE A 5 39.81 -16.92 -8.02
N LEU A 6 41.11 -17.22 -8.10
CA LEU A 6 41.85 -17.21 -9.35
C LEU A 6 41.72 -18.61 -9.98
N ALA A 7 41.02 -18.68 -11.11
CA ALA A 7 40.87 -19.89 -11.90
C ALA A 7 41.81 -19.85 -13.12
N ARG A 8 42.33 -20.99 -13.52
CA ARG A 8 43.13 -21.18 -14.74
C ARG A 8 42.51 -22.29 -15.56
N GLY A 9 42.33 -22.09 -16.86
CA GLY A 9 41.78 -23.12 -17.73
C GLY A 9 41.40 -22.58 -19.10
N GLY A 10 40.86 -23.45 -19.94
CA GLY A 10 40.47 -23.12 -21.30
C GLY A 10 39.94 -24.33 -22.08
N PRO A 11 39.43 -24.09 -23.30
CA PRO A 11 38.96 -25.15 -24.18
C PRO A 11 40.13 -26.04 -24.62
N ILE A 12 39.88 -27.34 -24.68
CA ILE A 12 40.79 -28.33 -25.28
C ILE A 12 40.45 -28.45 -26.77
N ASP A 13 39.15 -28.58 -27.06
CA ASP A 13 38.56 -28.59 -28.39
C ASP A 13 37.11 -28.07 -28.30
N ASP A 14 36.33 -28.25 -29.38
CA ASP A 14 34.96 -27.75 -29.49
C ASP A 14 34.00 -28.36 -28.44
N ASP A 15 34.31 -29.58 -27.96
CA ASP A 15 33.44 -30.35 -27.06
C ASP A 15 34.05 -30.59 -25.68
N HIS A 16 35.32 -30.24 -25.45
CA HIS A 16 36.06 -30.53 -24.21
C HIS A 16 36.73 -29.30 -23.62
N TYR A 17 36.72 -29.17 -22.30
CA TYR A 17 37.38 -28.09 -21.59
C TYR A 17 37.88 -28.52 -20.22
N TRP A 18 38.75 -27.71 -19.64
CA TRP A 18 39.17 -27.89 -18.26
C TRP A 18 39.39 -26.55 -17.55
N TYR A 19 39.11 -26.54 -16.25
CA TYR A 19 39.41 -25.42 -15.36
C TYR A 19 39.96 -25.90 -14.03
N GLU A 20 40.89 -25.14 -13.47
CA GLU A 20 41.54 -25.41 -12.21
C GLU A 20 41.42 -24.21 -11.27
N PHE A 21 40.91 -24.47 -10.07
CA PHE A 21 40.78 -23.50 -8.99
C PHE A 21 41.87 -23.75 -7.96
N VAL A 22 42.67 -22.72 -7.68
CA VAL A 22 43.63 -22.75 -6.58
C VAL A 22 42.91 -22.25 -5.32
N LEU A 23 42.59 -23.17 -4.41
CA LEU A 23 42.01 -22.86 -3.12
C LEU A 23 43.11 -22.84 -2.04
N PRO A 24 42.91 -22.18 -0.89
CA PRO A 24 43.93 -22.09 0.15
C PRO A 24 44.42 -23.44 0.71
N LEU A 25 43.58 -24.49 0.65
CA LEU A 25 43.85 -25.79 1.26
C LEU A 25 43.82 -26.96 0.25
N ALA A 26 43.44 -26.71 -0.99
CA ALA A 26 43.27 -27.73 -2.02
C ALA A 26 43.35 -27.13 -3.43
N THR A 27 43.63 -27.96 -4.42
CA THR A 27 43.43 -27.60 -5.82
C THR A 27 42.25 -28.38 -6.35
N ALA A 28 41.27 -27.70 -6.93
CA ALA A 28 40.11 -28.34 -7.56
C ALA A 28 40.26 -28.25 -9.08
N ARG A 29 40.25 -29.39 -9.75
CA ARG A 29 40.28 -29.49 -11.21
C ARG A 29 38.95 -30.02 -11.72
N VAL A 30 38.39 -29.33 -12.71
CA VAL A 30 37.17 -29.71 -13.42
C VAL A 30 37.58 -30.06 -14.84
N ASP A 31 37.30 -31.28 -15.26
CA ASP A 31 37.44 -31.72 -16.64
C ASP A 31 36.01 -32.00 -17.17
N GLY A 32 35.60 -31.26 -18.20
CA GLY A 32 34.24 -31.28 -18.74
C GLY A 32 34.20 -31.70 -20.21
N SER A 33 33.14 -32.41 -20.59
CA SER A 33 32.86 -32.77 -21.98
C SER A 33 31.38 -32.60 -22.32
N LEU A 34 31.09 -32.19 -23.54
CA LEU A 34 29.75 -32.05 -24.11
C LEU A 34 29.55 -33.12 -25.19
N ALA A 35 28.40 -33.80 -25.18
CA ALA A 35 28.06 -34.77 -26.21
C ALA A 35 26.57 -34.77 -26.51
N GLY A 36 26.18 -34.83 -27.79
CA GLY A 36 24.78 -34.90 -28.21
C GLY A 36 24.55 -34.18 -29.53
N THR A 37 23.29 -34.08 -29.94
CA THR A 37 22.86 -33.28 -31.10
C THR A 37 22.40 -31.90 -30.64
N ASP A 38 22.52 -30.88 -31.49
CA ASP A 38 22.08 -29.51 -31.20
C ASP A 38 20.68 -29.47 -30.57
N GLY A 39 20.56 -28.83 -29.40
CA GLY A 39 19.32 -28.76 -28.61
C GLY A 39 19.08 -29.95 -27.65
N ASN A 40 19.95 -30.95 -27.62
CA ASN A 40 19.91 -32.07 -26.67
C ASN A 40 21.34 -32.55 -26.32
N LEU A 41 22.20 -31.62 -25.88
CA LEU A 41 23.53 -31.94 -25.38
C LEU A 41 23.48 -32.42 -23.93
N THR A 42 24.31 -33.41 -23.62
CA THR A 42 24.58 -33.87 -22.25
C THR A 42 25.97 -33.40 -21.83
N GLN A 43 26.02 -32.54 -20.82
CA GLN A 43 27.27 -32.13 -20.18
C GLN A 43 27.68 -33.15 -19.13
N THR A 44 28.93 -33.62 -19.20
CA THR A 44 29.52 -34.50 -18.18
C THR A 44 30.76 -33.84 -17.61
N GLU A 45 30.82 -33.66 -16.30
CA GLU A 45 31.97 -33.08 -15.62
C GLU A 45 32.53 -33.98 -14.53
N THR A 46 33.85 -34.11 -14.51
CA THR A 46 34.60 -34.78 -13.45
C THR A 46 35.35 -33.74 -12.62
N ILE A 47 34.95 -33.61 -11.36
CA ILE A 47 35.58 -32.68 -10.41
C ILE A 47 36.51 -33.45 -9.47
N THR A 48 37.80 -33.17 -9.56
CA THR A 48 38.87 -33.79 -8.79
C THR A 48 39.47 -32.80 -7.80
N PHE A 49 39.46 -33.14 -6.51
CA PHE A 49 40.12 -32.36 -5.47
C PHE A 49 41.47 -32.98 -5.09
N ARG A 50 42.54 -32.20 -5.16
CA ARG A 50 43.90 -32.59 -4.75
C ARG A 50 44.28 -31.91 -3.45
N PHE A 51 44.72 -32.71 -2.48
CA PHE A 51 45.17 -32.25 -1.16
C PHE A 51 46.62 -32.68 -0.90
N PRO A 52 47.41 -31.87 -0.18
CA PRO A 52 48.67 -32.32 0.41
C PRO A 52 48.44 -33.50 1.36
N LEU A 53 49.32 -34.51 1.33
CA LEU A 53 49.17 -35.76 2.11
C LEU A 53 48.99 -35.50 3.63
N ILE A 54 49.57 -34.42 4.15
CA ILE A 54 49.49 -34.04 5.56
C ILE A 54 48.09 -33.59 5.99
N LEU A 55 47.21 -33.22 5.05
CA LEU A 55 45.84 -32.78 5.28
C LEU A 55 44.78 -33.88 5.08
N THR A 56 45.20 -35.13 4.88
CA THR A 56 44.30 -36.28 4.66
C THR A 56 43.23 -36.45 5.75
N PRO A 57 43.50 -36.26 7.06
CA PRO A 57 42.46 -36.34 8.09
C PRO A 57 41.39 -35.24 7.94
N LEU A 58 41.81 -34.04 7.52
CA LEU A 58 40.93 -32.88 7.32
C LEU A 58 40.01 -33.08 6.11
N PHE A 59 40.45 -33.80 5.08
CA PHE A 59 39.62 -34.15 3.93
C PHE A 59 38.34 -34.90 4.34
N TRP A 60 38.47 -35.91 5.21
CA TRP A 60 37.31 -36.69 5.66
C TRP A 60 36.30 -35.84 6.43
N LEU A 61 36.78 -34.86 7.20
CA LEU A 61 35.93 -33.90 7.89
C LEU A 61 35.21 -32.95 6.91
N LEU A 62 35.90 -32.49 5.87
CA LEU A 62 35.38 -31.52 4.89
C LEU A 62 34.62 -32.16 3.72
N LYS A 63 34.65 -33.47 3.57
CA LYS A 63 34.02 -34.22 2.47
C LYS A 63 32.56 -33.81 2.19
N PRO A 64 31.67 -33.60 3.19
CA PRO A 64 30.29 -33.19 2.92
C PRO A 64 30.21 -31.79 2.29
N LEU A 65 31.07 -30.86 2.72
CA LEU A 65 31.14 -29.51 2.17
C LEU A 65 31.66 -29.52 0.73
N LEU A 66 32.68 -30.34 0.45
CA LEU A 66 33.23 -30.50 -0.90
C LEU A 66 32.21 -31.12 -1.86
N LEU A 67 31.39 -32.07 -1.39
CA LEU A 67 30.30 -32.64 -2.18
C LEU A 67 29.20 -31.61 -2.48
N ARG A 68 28.86 -30.75 -1.51
CA ARG A 68 27.91 -29.66 -1.73
C ARG A 68 28.46 -28.63 -2.71
N GLN A 69 29.73 -28.27 -2.57
CA GLN A 69 30.41 -27.37 -3.50
C GLN A 69 30.46 -27.95 -4.92
N LYS A 70 30.68 -29.27 -5.06
CA LYS A 70 30.60 -29.97 -6.34
C LYS A 70 29.20 -29.82 -6.97
N GLN A 71 28.13 -30.02 -6.18
CA GLN A 71 26.76 -29.87 -6.65
C GLN A 71 26.43 -28.43 -7.06
N ASP A 72 26.91 -27.44 -6.30
CA ASP A 72 26.70 -26.04 -6.60
C ASP A 72 27.38 -25.62 -7.91
N ILE A 73 28.60 -26.13 -8.18
CA ILE A 73 29.33 -25.88 -9.44
C ILE A 73 28.55 -26.47 -10.61
N LEU A 74 28.21 -27.77 -10.54
CA LEU A 74 27.46 -28.47 -11.59
C LEU A 74 26.15 -27.76 -11.92
N LYS A 75 25.43 -27.28 -10.90
CA LYS A 75 24.18 -26.54 -11.09
C LYS A 75 24.41 -25.20 -11.78
N CYS A 76 25.41 -24.43 -11.36
CA CYS A 76 25.71 -23.14 -11.98
C CYS A 76 26.09 -23.28 -13.46
N ASP A 77 26.88 -24.31 -13.79
CA ASP A 77 27.33 -24.54 -15.17
C ASP A 77 26.18 -25.03 -16.04
N THR A 78 25.28 -25.86 -15.51
CA THR A 78 24.02 -26.24 -16.18
C THR A 78 23.13 -25.02 -16.44
N ASP A 79 22.93 -24.16 -15.44
CA ASP A 79 22.12 -22.94 -15.54
C ASP A 79 22.72 -21.94 -16.57
N LEU A 80 24.05 -21.90 -16.71
CA LEU A 80 24.74 -21.08 -17.71
C LEU A 80 24.55 -21.61 -19.13
N LEU A 81 24.68 -22.93 -19.33
CA LEU A 81 24.45 -23.55 -20.63
C LEU A 81 23.00 -23.39 -21.08
N GLU A 82 22.02 -23.71 -20.23
CA GLU A 82 20.60 -23.52 -20.55
C GLU A 82 20.31 -22.07 -20.96
N ARG A 83 20.97 -21.11 -20.30
CA ARG A 83 20.86 -19.69 -20.62
C ARG A 83 21.48 -19.32 -21.96
N GLU A 84 22.65 -19.86 -22.32
CA GLU A 84 23.30 -19.61 -23.60
C GLU A 84 22.48 -20.17 -24.77
N TYR A 85 21.98 -21.41 -24.64
CA TYR A 85 21.06 -22.01 -25.62
C TYR A 85 19.78 -21.18 -25.81
N ALA A 86 19.20 -20.66 -24.73
CA ALA A 86 18.03 -19.78 -24.81
C ALA A 86 18.34 -18.43 -25.50
N LEU A 87 19.57 -17.90 -25.36
CA LEU A 87 20.00 -16.65 -25.98
C LEU A 87 20.18 -16.78 -27.49
N GLU A 88 20.79 -17.87 -27.95
CA GLU A 88 20.96 -18.16 -29.38
C GLU A 88 19.62 -18.33 -30.09
N GLN A 89 18.64 -18.96 -29.43
CA GLN A 89 17.33 -19.21 -30.03
C GLN A 89 16.45 -17.96 -30.17
N SER A 90 16.64 -16.91 -29.35
CA SER A 90 15.58 -15.91 -29.17
C SER A 90 15.96 -14.44 -29.28
N GLY A 91 17.23 -14.04 -29.36
CA GLY A 91 17.61 -12.63 -29.50
C GLY A 91 17.21 -11.78 -28.29
N PHE A 92 18.17 -11.41 -27.46
CA PHE A 92 17.92 -10.93 -26.10
C PHE A 92 17.07 -9.64 -25.97
N ARG A 93 15.94 -9.75 -25.25
CA ARG A 93 15.42 -8.69 -24.36
C ARG A 93 15.56 -9.13 -22.91
N ARG A 94 16.28 -8.35 -22.10
CA ARG A 94 16.42 -8.56 -20.65
C ARG A 94 15.11 -8.23 -19.93
N HIS A 95 14.22 -9.19 -19.75
CA HIS A 95 13.27 -9.12 -18.64
C HIS A 95 13.97 -9.64 -17.39
N GLU A 96 14.83 -8.80 -16.78
CA GLU A 96 15.07 -8.97 -15.35
C GLU A 96 13.71 -8.82 -14.68
N HIS A 97 13.18 -9.89 -14.07
CA HIS A 97 12.12 -9.76 -13.07
C HIS A 97 12.71 -9.02 -11.87
N ARG A 98 12.90 -7.71 -12.02
CA ARG A 98 13.17 -6.81 -10.91
C ARG A 98 11.89 -6.79 -10.09
N ALA A 99 12.02 -7.04 -8.79
CA ALA A 99 10.89 -6.90 -7.87
C ALA A 99 10.20 -5.56 -8.15
N PRO A 100 8.87 -5.54 -8.35
CA PRO A 100 8.17 -4.30 -8.67
C PRO A 100 8.45 -3.29 -7.57
N ARG A 101 8.74 -2.04 -7.96
CA ARG A 101 9.02 -0.98 -7.00
C ARG A 101 7.75 -0.19 -6.73
N ILE A 102 7.34 -0.11 -5.47
CA ILE A 102 6.19 0.67 -5.03
C ILE A 102 6.67 1.89 -4.24
N VAL A 103 6.21 3.08 -4.60
CA VAL A 103 6.53 4.32 -3.89
C VAL A 103 5.34 4.74 -3.05
N VAL A 104 5.49 4.81 -1.73
CA VAL A 104 4.40 5.16 -0.80
C VAL A 104 4.68 6.53 -0.19
N TYR A 105 3.94 7.54 -0.65
CA TYR A 105 3.92 8.86 -0.02
C TYR A 105 3.15 8.82 1.29
N GLY A 106 3.78 9.29 2.38
CA GLY A 106 3.17 9.24 3.71
C GLY A 106 3.25 7.87 4.38
N GLY A 107 4.10 6.96 3.88
CA GLY A 107 4.36 5.65 4.50
C GLY A 107 4.92 5.72 5.92
N ASN A 108 5.37 6.90 6.37
CA ASN A 108 5.79 7.16 7.75
C ASN A 108 4.67 7.64 8.68
N GLY A 109 3.47 7.87 8.13
CA GLY A 109 2.26 8.15 8.90
C GLY A 109 1.57 6.87 9.37
N PHE A 110 0.47 7.03 10.12
CA PHE A 110 -0.27 5.90 10.69
C PHE A 110 -0.82 4.95 9.62
N PHE A 111 -1.71 5.43 8.73
CA PHE A 111 -2.30 4.61 7.67
C PHE A 111 -1.27 4.16 6.65
N GLY A 112 -0.35 5.04 6.26
CA GLY A 112 0.72 4.68 5.32
C GLY A 112 1.61 3.56 5.82
N ARG A 113 1.89 3.50 7.14
CA ARG A 113 2.64 2.38 7.72
C ARG A 113 1.89 1.06 7.63
N LEU A 114 0.58 1.05 7.92
CA LEU A 114 -0.26 -0.15 7.76
C LEU A 114 -0.25 -0.63 6.30
N VAL A 115 -0.35 0.29 5.34
CA VAL A 115 -0.24 -0.04 3.90
C VAL A 115 1.12 -0.66 3.59
N VAL A 116 2.22 -0.10 4.09
CA VAL A 116 3.57 -0.67 3.88
C VAL A 116 3.68 -2.06 4.50
N GLU A 117 3.19 -2.27 5.72
CA GLU A 117 3.21 -3.57 6.39
C GLU A 117 2.45 -4.64 5.59
N GLU A 118 1.25 -4.31 5.10
CA GLU A 118 0.44 -5.21 4.27
C GLU A 118 1.10 -5.50 2.91
N LEU A 119 1.70 -4.49 2.27
CA LEU A 119 2.47 -4.68 1.03
C LEU A 119 3.66 -5.61 1.24
N LEU A 120 4.40 -5.46 2.35
CA LEU A 120 5.51 -6.35 2.69
C LEU A 120 5.03 -7.78 2.95
N ARG A 121 3.85 -7.94 3.55
CA ARG A 121 3.29 -9.25 3.88
C ARG A 121 2.79 -10.00 2.66
N HIS A 122 2.16 -9.30 1.73
CA HIS A 122 1.41 -9.91 0.63
C HIS A 122 2.10 -9.81 -0.73
N THR A 123 3.25 -9.13 -0.83
CA THR A 123 3.98 -8.96 -2.10
C THR A 123 5.48 -9.11 -1.94
N THR A 124 6.17 -9.33 -3.06
CA THR A 124 7.65 -9.34 -3.16
C THR A 124 8.22 -7.97 -3.51
N ALA A 125 7.40 -6.92 -3.55
CA ALA A 125 7.79 -5.59 -4.00
C ALA A 125 8.89 -4.95 -3.13
N ASP A 126 9.74 -4.14 -3.78
CA ASP A 126 10.62 -3.19 -3.10
C ASP A 126 9.83 -1.90 -2.82
N ILE A 127 9.88 -1.43 -1.59
CA ILE A 127 9.10 -0.28 -1.14
C ILE A 127 10.01 0.92 -0.91
N LEU A 128 9.65 2.06 -1.51
CA LEU A 128 10.23 3.35 -1.17
C LEU A 128 9.19 4.20 -0.41
N ILE A 129 9.47 4.50 0.85
CA ILE A 129 8.66 5.42 1.64
C ILE A 129 9.13 6.85 1.35
N ALA A 130 8.25 7.65 0.73
CA ALA A 130 8.49 9.04 0.41
C ALA A 130 7.77 9.97 1.41
N SER A 131 8.48 10.98 1.91
CA SER A 131 7.88 12.01 2.78
C SER A 131 8.70 13.28 2.78
N ARG A 132 8.16 14.40 3.28
CA ARG A 132 8.89 15.68 3.36
C ARG A 132 10.16 15.64 4.21
N LYS A 133 10.22 14.72 5.18
CA LYS A 133 11.38 14.50 6.05
C LYS A 133 11.60 13.01 6.17
N ALA A 134 12.70 12.51 5.65
CA ALA A 134 13.00 11.09 5.71
C ALA A 134 13.13 10.69 7.18
N LYS A 135 12.38 9.66 7.56
CA LYS A 135 12.39 9.12 8.92
C LYS A 135 12.54 7.62 8.82
N TYR A 136 13.62 7.10 9.41
CA TYR A 136 13.80 5.67 9.53
C TYR A 136 12.67 5.07 10.37
N LEU A 137 12.14 3.96 9.89
CA LEU A 137 11.17 3.11 10.57
C LEU A 137 11.67 1.67 10.45
N ASP A 138 11.54 0.92 11.53
CA ASP A 138 11.96 -0.48 11.58
C ASP A 138 10.82 -1.39 11.11
N PHE A 139 11.05 -2.12 10.02
CA PHE A 139 10.15 -3.15 9.49
C PHE A 139 10.66 -4.58 9.75
N GLY A 140 11.57 -4.75 10.71
CA GLY A 140 12.06 -6.05 11.17
C GLY A 140 12.77 -6.84 10.08
N SER A 141 12.39 -8.11 9.91
CA SER A 141 13.01 -9.01 8.93
C SER A 141 12.84 -8.57 7.48
N GLN A 142 11.90 -7.67 7.19
CA GLN A 142 11.60 -7.18 5.84
C GLN A 142 12.29 -5.85 5.52
N GLN A 143 13.08 -5.30 6.45
CA GLN A 143 13.74 -3.99 6.31
C GLN A 143 14.60 -3.86 5.04
N ALA A 144 15.18 -4.96 4.55
CA ALA A 144 16.01 -4.96 3.34
C ALA A 144 15.26 -4.50 2.08
N ARG A 145 13.93 -4.66 2.04
CA ARG A 145 13.06 -4.23 0.93
C ARG A 145 12.53 -2.81 1.09
N VAL A 146 12.83 -2.12 2.20
CA VAL A 146 12.29 -0.79 2.48
C VAL A 146 13.40 0.25 2.44
N LYS A 147 13.20 1.27 1.59
CA LYS A 147 14.04 2.46 1.50
C LYS A 147 13.23 3.69 1.88
N PHE A 148 13.92 4.77 2.21
CA PHE A 148 13.31 6.06 2.55
C PHE A 148 13.86 7.15 1.62
N ALA A 149 13.00 8.07 1.20
CA ALA A 149 13.38 9.24 0.42
C ALA A 149 12.67 10.49 0.92
N GLU A 150 13.37 11.61 0.81
CA GLU A 150 12.76 12.93 0.95
C GLU A 150 12.09 13.33 -0.36
N SER A 151 10.82 13.70 -0.29
CA SER A 151 10.06 14.18 -1.42
C SER A 151 8.87 15.03 -0.96
N ASP A 152 8.75 16.22 -1.51
CA ASP A 152 7.65 17.13 -1.26
C ASP A 152 6.67 17.11 -2.43
N LEU A 153 5.40 16.82 -2.14
CA LEU A 153 4.32 16.84 -3.13
C LEU A 153 4.11 18.23 -3.75
N SER A 154 4.51 19.30 -3.08
CA SER A 154 4.45 20.67 -3.62
C SER A 154 5.56 20.96 -4.63
N ASN A 155 6.60 20.12 -4.69
CA ASN A 155 7.71 20.22 -5.61
C ASN A 155 7.61 19.15 -6.69
N TYR A 156 7.01 19.50 -7.83
CA TYR A 156 6.76 18.55 -8.93
C TYR A 156 8.03 17.84 -9.42
N GLY A 157 9.15 18.56 -9.54
CA GLY A 157 10.44 17.96 -9.93
C GLY A 157 10.97 16.95 -8.90
N SER A 158 10.72 17.17 -7.61
CA SER A 158 11.00 16.17 -6.57
C SER A 158 10.17 14.92 -6.76
N VAL A 159 8.86 15.07 -7.03
CA VAL A 159 7.94 13.96 -7.25
C VAL A 159 8.38 13.11 -8.43
N LEU A 160 8.67 13.74 -9.58
CA LEU A 160 9.12 13.04 -10.79
C LEU A 160 10.38 12.20 -10.55
N ARG A 161 11.37 12.74 -9.84
CA ARG A 161 12.61 12.00 -9.51
C ARG A 161 12.34 10.84 -8.55
N THR A 162 11.46 11.04 -7.56
CA THR A 162 11.17 10.01 -6.56
C THR A 162 10.44 8.82 -7.17
N ILE A 163 9.46 9.05 -8.06
CA ILE A 163 8.66 7.97 -8.64
C ILE A 163 9.30 7.30 -9.86
N ASP A 164 10.40 7.84 -10.38
CA ASP A 164 11.03 7.32 -11.59
C ASP A 164 11.37 5.82 -11.47
N GLY A 165 10.93 5.03 -12.46
CA GLY A 165 11.08 3.58 -12.48
C GLY A 165 10.22 2.81 -11.47
N ALA A 166 9.25 3.43 -10.81
CA ALA A 166 8.26 2.74 -9.99
C ALA A 166 7.20 2.05 -10.86
N SER A 167 6.68 0.93 -10.37
CA SER A 167 5.53 0.24 -10.96
C SER A 167 4.21 0.87 -10.49
N ILE A 168 4.16 1.28 -9.21
CA ILE A 168 2.99 1.90 -8.58
C ILE A 168 3.45 3.04 -7.67
N ALA A 169 2.73 4.15 -7.68
CA ALA A 169 2.86 5.19 -6.67
C ALA A 169 1.57 5.31 -5.85
N MET A 170 1.71 5.36 -4.53
CA MET A 170 0.61 5.41 -3.58
C MET A 170 0.63 6.70 -2.76
N LEU A 171 -0.52 7.34 -2.58
CA LEU A 171 -0.69 8.51 -1.71
C LEU A 171 -1.44 8.13 -0.43
N CYS A 172 -0.70 8.00 0.66
CA CYS A 172 -1.23 7.73 2.00
C CYS A 172 -1.04 8.90 2.98
N GLY A 173 -0.51 10.03 2.48
CA GLY A 173 -0.20 11.22 3.28
C GLY A 173 -1.26 12.31 3.14
N GLY A 174 -1.96 12.61 4.24
CA GLY A 174 -2.90 13.73 4.34
C GLY A 174 -2.35 14.93 5.14
N PRO A 175 -3.18 15.97 5.38
CA PRO A 175 -4.61 16.07 5.05
C PRO A 175 -4.87 16.32 3.55
N PHE A 176 -5.87 15.64 2.98
CA PHE A 176 -6.16 15.69 1.54
C PHE A 176 -6.72 17.04 1.06
N GLN A 177 -7.40 17.79 1.95
CA GLN A 177 -7.92 19.15 1.70
C GLN A 177 -6.87 20.13 1.14
N ARG A 178 -5.59 19.90 1.46
CA ARG A 178 -4.46 20.76 1.09
C ARG A 178 -3.42 20.03 0.24
N THR A 179 -3.70 18.80 -0.17
CA THR A 179 -2.74 17.99 -0.90
C THR A 179 -2.89 18.25 -2.41
N PRO A 180 -1.80 18.61 -3.12
CA PRO A 180 -1.88 18.85 -4.55
C PRO A 180 -2.02 17.55 -5.34
N GLN A 181 -2.55 17.64 -6.57
CA GLN A 181 -2.65 16.53 -7.52
C GLN A 181 -1.32 16.21 -8.24
N SER A 182 -0.19 16.68 -7.70
CA SER A 182 1.12 16.56 -8.33
C SER A 182 1.54 15.10 -8.53
N LEU A 183 1.23 14.22 -7.58
CA LEU A 183 1.58 12.81 -7.69
C LEU A 183 0.80 12.12 -8.82
N LEU A 184 -0.52 12.31 -8.89
CA LEU A 184 -1.35 11.75 -9.97
C LEU A 184 -0.89 12.29 -11.34
N ARG A 185 -0.64 13.60 -11.46
CA ARG A 185 -0.10 14.20 -12.68
C ARG A 185 1.26 13.63 -13.09
N ALA A 186 2.16 13.46 -12.13
CA ALA A 186 3.47 12.84 -12.38
C ALA A 186 3.34 11.37 -12.80
N CYS A 187 2.37 10.64 -12.23
CA CYS A 187 2.07 9.26 -12.61
C CYS A 187 1.56 9.18 -14.06
N VAL A 188 0.67 10.09 -14.47
CA VAL A 188 0.22 10.22 -15.86
C VAL A 188 1.41 10.50 -16.78
N GLU A 189 2.27 11.46 -16.44
CA GLU A 189 3.45 11.83 -17.24
C GLU A 189 4.44 10.66 -17.39
N LYS A 190 4.69 9.92 -16.30
CA LYS A 190 5.64 8.81 -16.26
C LYS A 190 5.02 7.46 -16.63
N LYS A 191 3.72 7.40 -16.91
CA LYS A 191 2.95 6.18 -17.15
C LYS A 191 3.09 5.14 -16.02
N ILE A 192 2.91 5.59 -14.79
CA ILE A 192 2.96 4.78 -13.57
C ILE A 192 1.56 4.64 -13.00
N SER A 193 1.17 3.45 -12.56
CA SER A 193 -0.15 3.25 -11.93
C SER A 193 -0.24 3.96 -10.57
N TYR A 194 -1.42 4.47 -10.25
CA TYR A 194 -1.65 5.34 -9.10
C TYR A 194 -2.71 4.77 -8.15
N ILE A 195 -2.49 4.91 -6.84
CA ILE A 195 -3.48 4.57 -5.81
C ILE A 195 -3.46 5.65 -4.73
N ASP A 196 -4.62 6.04 -4.19
CA ASP A 196 -4.69 6.86 -2.98
C ASP A 196 -5.76 6.39 -1.99
N ILE A 197 -5.72 6.93 -0.78
CA ILE A 197 -6.72 6.70 0.27
C ILE A 197 -7.51 7.97 0.60
N ALA A 198 -7.69 8.86 -0.39
CA ALA A 198 -8.29 10.18 -0.19
C ALA A 198 -9.76 10.09 0.25
N ASP A 199 -10.08 10.83 1.32
CA ASP A 199 -11.43 10.96 1.88
C ASP A 199 -12.07 12.33 1.58
N ASP A 200 -11.30 13.27 1.05
CA ASP A 200 -11.74 14.63 0.75
C ASP A 200 -12.47 14.73 -0.61
N ARG A 201 -13.65 15.36 -0.59
CA ARG A 201 -14.46 15.53 -1.79
C ARG A 201 -13.78 16.33 -2.89
N SER A 202 -13.19 17.47 -2.55
CA SER A 202 -12.57 18.35 -3.54
C SER A 202 -11.36 17.69 -4.17
N PHE A 203 -10.59 16.94 -3.38
CA PHE A 203 -9.48 16.14 -3.87
C PHE A 203 -9.96 15.10 -4.88
N VAL A 204 -10.97 14.29 -4.52
CA VAL A 204 -11.50 13.23 -5.40
C VAL A 204 -12.15 13.80 -6.67
N ASP A 205 -12.93 14.87 -6.58
CA ASP A 205 -13.49 15.56 -7.76
C ASP A 205 -12.38 16.09 -8.69
N THR A 206 -11.32 16.67 -8.13
CA THR A 206 -10.19 17.17 -8.93
C THR A 206 -9.39 16.03 -9.57
N ALA A 207 -9.21 14.91 -8.86
CA ALA A 207 -8.59 13.71 -9.43
C ALA A 207 -9.43 13.12 -10.57
N HIS A 208 -10.76 13.08 -10.41
CA HIS A 208 -11.67 12.58 -11.45
C HIS A 208 -11.59 13.40 -12.74
N LYS A 209 -11.36 14.72 -12.66
CA LYS A 209 -11.15 15.57 -13.86
C LYS A 209 -9.91 15.19 -14.69
N LEU A 210 -9.02 14.36 -14.15
CA LEU A 210 -7.85 13.83 -14.86
C LEU A 210 -8.11 12.46 -15.51
N ALA A 211 -9.35 11.93 -15.48
CA ALA A 211 -9.67 10.61 -16.01
C ALA A 211 -9.27 10.42 -17.48
N ALA A 212 -9.52 11.42 -18.34
CA ALA A 212 -9.12 11.37 -19.76
C ALA A 212 -7.59 11.34 -19.94
N ASP A 213 -6.84 12.04 -19.08
CA ASP A 213 -5.38 12.02 -19.11
C ASP A 213 -4.82 10.66 -18.65
N VAL A 214 -5.44 10.07 -17.62
CA VAL A 214 -5.13 8.72 -17.11
C VAL A 214 -5.38 7.66 -18.20
N GLU A 215 -6.53 7.72 -18.87
CA GLU A 215 -6.89 6.82 -19.96
C GLU A 215 -5.91 6.95 -21.13
N LYS A 216 -5.60 8.19 -21.55
CA LYS A 216 -4.63 8.46 -22.61
C LYS A 216 -3.22 7.98 -22.26
N ALA A 217 -2.83 8.04 -20.99
CA ALA A 217 -1.55 7.51 -20.53
C ALA A 217 -1.50 5.98 -20.48
N GLY A 218 -2.66 5.30 -20.50
CA GLY A 218 -2.76 3.84 -20.45
C GLY A 218 -2.42 3.26 -19.09
N ILE A 219 -2.71 3.99 -18.01
CA ILE A 219 -2.43 3.56 -16.62
C ILE A 219 -3.72 3.31 -15.84
N ALA A 220 -3.62 2.52 -14.77
CA ALA A 220 -4.68 2.40 -13.78
C ALA A 220 -4.51 3.46 -12.68
N ALA A 221 -5.60 4.14 -12.32
CA ALA A 221 -5.64 5.05 -11.18
C ALA A 221 -6.82 4.70 -10.26
N PHE A 222 -6.52 4.34 -9.02
CA PHE A 222 -7.52 4.05 -7.99
C PHE A 222 -7.58 5.18 -6.97
N ILE A 223 -8.72 5.88 -6.94
CA ILE A 223 -8.93 7.07 -6.13
C ILE A 223 -9.84 6.71 -4.96
N GLY A 224 -9.46 7.11 -3.75
CA GLY A 224 -10.26 6.96 -2.54
C GLY A 224 -10.42 5.49 -2.11
N CYS A 225 -9.33 4.73 -2.05
CA CYS A 225 -9.33 3.35 -1.55
C CYS A 225 -9.33 3.29 -0.01
N SER A 226 -10.37 3.84 0.60
CA SER A 226 -10.54 3.93 2.05
C SER A 226 -11.82 3.20 2.50
N VAL A 227 -12.25 3.45 3.74
CA VAL A 227 -13.59 3.06 4.20
C VAL A 227 -14.63 3.98 3.56
N VAL A 228 -14.36 5.28 3.55
CA VAL A 228 -15.26 6.36 3.09
C VAL A 228 -14.43 7.36 2.28
N PRO A 229 -14.37 7.29 0.94
CA PRO A 229 -15.05 6.34 0.06
C PRO A 229 -14.24 5.04 -0.08
N GLY A 230 -14.74 4.11 -0.87
CA GLY A 230 -14.05 2.85 -1.19
C GLY A 230 -14.90 1.66 -0.75
N LEU A 231 -14.84 1.30 0.52
CA LEU A 231 -15.66 0.22 1.07
C LEU A 231 -17.16 0.55 0.98
N THR A 232 -17.56 1.80 1.26
CA THR A 232 -18.93 2.29 1.06
C THR A 232 -19.41 2.11 -0.38
N SER A 233 -18.56 2.45 -1.36
CA SER A 233 -18.88 2.29 -2.79
C SER A 233 -19.04 0.81 -3.18
N LEU A 234 -18.24 -0.09 -2.60
CA LEU A 234 -18.37 -1.53 -2.81
C LEU A 234 -19.72 -2.04 -2.28
N PHE A 235 -20.12 -1.64 -1.07
CA PHE A 235 -21.42 -2.00 -0.50
C PHE A 235 -22.59 -1.46 -1.34
N THR A 236 -22.50 -0.21 -1.82
CA THR A 236 -23.49 0.35 -2.75
C THR A 236 -23.59 -0.49 -4.02
N GLN A 237 -22.45 -0.84 -4.64
CA GLN A 237 -22.42 -1.64 -5.87
C GLN A 237 -23.00 -3.05 -5.67
N PHE A 238 -22.66 -3.73 -4.57
CA PHE A 238 -23.20 -5.06 -4.25
C PHE A 238 -24.69 -5.05 -3.92
N SER A 239 -25.22 -3.92 -3.45
CA SER A 239 -26.64 -3.78 -3.14
C SER A 239 -27.49 -3.50 -4.37
N ARG A 240 -26.90 -3.04 -5.48
CA ARG A 240 -27.62 -2.58 -6.69
C ARG A 240 -28.64 -3.60 -7.22
N ALA A 241 -28.28 -4.89 -7.23
CA ALA A 241 -29.18 -5.96 -7.69
C ALA A 241 -30.41 -6.15 -6.78
N GLN A 242 -30.30 -5.82 -5.49
CA GLN A 242 -31.36 -5.99 -4.49
C GLN A 242 -32.26 -4.76 -4.35
N VAL A 243 -31.72 -3.56 -4.59
CA VAL A 243 -32.45 -2.29 -4.41
C VAL A 243 -32.85 -1.59 -5.71
N GLY A 244 -32.34 -2.04 -6.87
CA GLY A 244 -32.61 -1.41 -8.15
C GLY A 244 -31.99 -0.01 -8.26
N SER A 245 -32.81 1.00 -8.59
CA SER A 245 -32.35 2.39 -8.68
C SER A 245 -32.07 2.95 -7.29
N ILE A 246 -30.84 3.38 -7.03
CA ILE A 246 -30.40 3.83 -5.70
C ILE A 246 -30.86 5.27 -5.49
N GLU A 247 -31.71 5.49 -4.49
CA GLU A 247 -32.30 6.81 -4.19
C GLU A 247 -31.54 7.51 -3.05
N LYS A 248 -31.22 6.77 -1.98
CA LYS A 248 -30.57 7.32 -0.79
C LYS A 248 -29.48 6.39 -0.27
N VAL A 249 -28.38 6.98 0.20
CA VAL A 249 -27.30 6.26 0.90
C VAL A 249 -27.00 6.98 2.22
N ASP A 250 -27.27 6.31 3.34
CA ASP A 250 -26.89 6.78 4.67
C ASP A 250 -25.63 6.03 5.12
N ILE A 251 -24.59 6.76 5.51
CA ILE A 251 -23.30 6.23 5.95
C ILE A 251 -23.04 6.71 7.37
N ALA A 252 -22.59 5.80 8.23
CA ALA A 252 -22.15 6.12 9.58
C ALA A 252 -20.83 5.41 9.89
N ILE A 253 -19.87 6.12 10.51
CA ILE A 253 -18.67 5.50 11.07
C ILE A 253 -18.57 5.79 12.57
N SER A 254 -18.11 4.82 13.34
CA SER A 254 -17.86 4.98 14.77
C SER A 254 -16.53 4.34 15.14
N PRO A 255 -15.40 5.07 15.11
CA PRO A 255 -14.11 4.51 15.48
C PRO A 255 -13.99 4.28 17.00
N GLY A 256 -13.34 3.20 17.40
CA GLY A 256 -13.03 2.93 18.81
C GLY A 256 -12.10 3.98 19.43
N THR A 257 -12.28 4.28 20.70
CA THR A 257 -11.53 5.35 21.39
C THR A 257 -10.06 5.00 21.56
N LYS A 258 -9.74 3.70 21.73
CA LYS A 258 -8.36 3.22 21.84
C LYS A 258 -7.65 3.11 20.50
N HIS A 259 -8.38 3.24 19.38
CA HIS A 259 -7.75 3.17 18.06
C HIS A 259 -6.91 4.43 17.84
N PRO A 260 -5.58 4.31 17.64
CA PRO A 260 -4.72 5.46 17.46
C PRO A 260 -5.12 6.22 16.19
N ARG A 261 -5.26 7.54 16.29
CA ARG A 261 -5.58 8.42 15.16
C ARG A 261 -4.35 9.22 14.78
N GLY A 262 -4.06 9.27 13.48
CA GLY A 262 -3.04 10.18 12.96
C GLY A 262 -3.37 11.63 13.33
N PRO A 263 -2.38 12.47 13.70
CA PRO A 263 -2.61 13.86 14.08
C PRO A 263 -3.41 14.65 13.03
N ALA A 264 -3.14 14.41 11.74
CA ALA A 264 -3.83 15.04 10.62
C ALA A 264 -5.33 14.68 10.57
N SER A 265 -5.69 13.41 10.74
CA SER A 265 -7.09 12.96 10.72
C SER A 265 -7.88 13.54 11.89
N PHE A 266 -7.26 13.63 13.08
CA PHE A 266 -7.90 14.25 14.25
C PHE A 266 -8.11 15.75 14.07
N GLU A 267 -7.10 16.46 13.53
CA GLU A 267 -7.23 17.88 13.21
C GLU A 267 -8.32 18.13 12.16
N CYS A 268 -8.40 17.29 11.13
CA CYS A 268 -9.46 17.34 10.12
C CYS A 268 -10.84 17.23 10.78
N LEU A 269 -11.06 16.23 11.66
CA LEU A 269 -12.32 16.10 12.38
C LEU A 269 -12.68 17.37 13.16
N LEU A 270 -11.74 17.94 13.92
CA LEU A 270 -12.00 19.13 14.72
C LEU A 270 -12.31 20.37 13.88
N THR A 271 -11.72 20.49 12.69
CA THR A 271 -12.07 21.61 11.79
C THR A 271 -13.54 21.62 11.45
N THR A 272 -14.17 20.44 11.36
CA THR A 272 -15.57 20.26 10.95
C THR A 272 -16.57 20.57 12.05
N VAL A 273 -16.16 20.49 13.32
CA VAL A 273 -17.05 20.73 14.48
C VAL A 273 -17.55 22.17 14.44
N GLY A 274 -18.87 22.35 14.31
CA GLY A 274 -19.53 23.66 14.24
C GLY A 274 -19.50 24.33 12.86
N GLU A 275 -18.78 23.79 11.88
CA GLU A 275 -18.75 24.32 10.51
C GLU A 275 -20.01 23.94 9.73
N GLN A 276 -20.39 24.76 8.75
CA GLN A 276 -21.51 24.43 7.87
C GLN A 276 -21.02 23.66 6.64
N PHE A 277 -21.77 22.64 6.23
CA PHE A 277 -21.46 21.86 5.03
C PHE A 277 -22.73 21.47 4.26
N GLY A 278 -22.54 21.22 2.95
CA GLY A 278 -23.61 20.86 2.02
C GLY A 278 -24.54 22.02 1.62
N LYS A 279 -25.44 21.76 0.67
CA LYS A 279 -26.41 22.75 0.16
C LYS A 279 -27.46 23.19 1.21
N ALA A 280 -27.66 22.39 2.24
CA ALA A 280 -28.64 22.64 3.30
C ALA A 280 -28.04 23.33 4.55
N SER A 281 -26.78 23.78 4.50
CA SER A 281 -26.08 24.44 5.63
C SER A 281 -26.16 23.67 6.95
N VAL A 282 -25.99 22.35 6.91
CA VAL A 282 -25.99 21.51 8.11
C VAL A 282 -24.75 21.84 8.94
N ARG A 283 -24.93 22.00 10.26
CA ARG A 283 -23.82 22.27 11.18
C ARG A 283 -23.09 20.99 11.57
N GLY A 284 -21.76 21.03 11.61
CA GLY A 284 -20.92 19.93 12.04
C GLY A 284 -21.20 19.52 13.47
N TRP A 285 -21.27 18.22 13.67
CA TRP A 285 -21.58 17.60 14.96
C TRP A 285 -22.99 17.94 15.45
N SER A 286 -23.98 17.92 14.54
CA SER A 286 -25.41 18.11 14.83
C SER A 286 -26.24 16.90 14.41
N GLU A 287 -27.56 16.96 14.65
CA GLU A 287 -28.53 15.91 14.26
C GLU A 287 -28.11 14.49 14.70
N PRO A 288 -28.06 14.23 16.03
CA PRO A 288 -27.69 12.91 16.54
C PRO A 288 -28.66 11.84 16.06
N ARG A 289 -28.10 10.66 15.74
CA ARG A 289 -28.85 9.46 15.39
C ARG A 289 -28.22 8.26 16.09
N SER A 290 -29.04 7.36 16.60
CA SER A 290 -28.58 6.07 17.12
C SER A 290 -28.49 5.06 15.96
N VAL A 291 -27.36 4.36 15.86
CA VAL A 291 -27.12 3.30 14.88
C VAL A 291 -26.67 2.05 15.64
N ASP A 292 -27.25 0.91 15.31
CA ASP A 292 -26.88 -0.38 15.90
C ASP A 292 -25.74 -1.01 15.08
N PHE A 293 -24.58 -1.16 15.69
CA PHE A 293 -23.46 -1.88 15.10
C PHE A 293 -23.45 -3.32 15.63
N PRO A 294 -23.05 -4.31 14.83
CA PRO A 294 -22.90 -5.69 15.28
C PRO A 294 -22.05 -5.81 16.55
N SER A 295 -22.25 -6.89 17.28
CA SER A 295 -21.39 -7.25 18.41
C SER A 295 -19.92 -7.25 17.98
N PRO A 296 -18.99 -6.66 18.76
CA PRO A 296 -19.14 -6.21 20.15
C PRO A 296 -19.50 -4.73 20.34
N MET A 297 -19.80 -3.98 19.27
CA MET A 297 -19.99 -2.53 19.37
C MET A 297 -21.35 -2.15 19.97
N GLY A 298 -22.44 -2.73 19.43
CA GLY A 298 -23.81 -2.35 19.77
C GLY A 298 -24.15 -0.91 19.38
N TRP A 299 -25.13 -0.33 20.06
CA TRP A 299 -25.62 1.02 19.77
C TRP A 299 -24.55 2.11 19.90
N ARG A 300 -24.50 3.00 18.91
CA ARG A 300 -23.62 4.17 18.86
C ARG A 300 -24.39 5.41 18.40
N THR A 301 -24.17 6.53 19.09
CA THR A 301 -24.70 7.83 18.68
C THR A 301 -23.75 8.48 17.68
N VAL A 302 -24.26 8.76 16.48
CA VAL A 302 -23.52 9.37 15.38
C VAL A 302 -24.15 10.71 14.99
N TYR A 303 -23.35 11.64 14.51
CA TYR A 303 -23.74 13.02 14.22
C TYR A 303 -23.42 13.35 12.78
N ARG A 304 -24.17 14.26 12.16
CA ARG A 304 -23.82 14.78 10.83
C ARG A 304 -22.54 15.59 10.90
N VAL A 305 -21.58 15.22 10.06
CA VAL A 305 -20.24 15.80 10.09
C VAL A 305 -19.68 15.83 8.66
N VAL A 306 -18.89 16.87 8.37
CA VAL A 306 -17.96 17.04 7.23
C VAL A 306 -18.51 16.82 5.81
N ASP A 307 -17.82 17.41 4.83
CA ASP A 307 -17.96 17.08 3.42
C ASP A 307 -16.97 15.97 3.06
N ILE A 308 -17.47 14.73 2.87
CA ILE A 308 -16.68 13.56 2.47
C ILE A 308 -16.75 13.31 0.97
N ALA A 309 -15.81 12.52 0.44
CA ALA A 309 -15.80 12.17 -0.97
C ALA A 309 -17.03 11.37 -1.45
N ASP A 310 -17.73 10.61 -0.60
CA ASP A 310 -18.98 9.94 -1.03
C ASP A 310 -20.07 10.94 -1.47
N TYR A 311 -20.05 12.20 -1.04
CA TYR A 311 -20.95 13.22 -1.59
C TYR A 311 -20.70 13.53 -3.07
N PHE A 312 -19.53 13.16 -3.59
CA PHE A 312 -19.22 13.16 -5.02
C PHE A 312 -19.39 11.75 -5.61
N VAL A 313 -18.75 10.73 -5.00
CA VAL A 313 -18.69 9.38 -5.56
C VAL A 313 -20.07 8.75 -5.69
N GLN A 314 -20.92 8.86 -4.66
CA GLN A 314 -22.22 8.18 -4.67
C GLN A 314 -23.16 8.73 -5.75
N PRO A 315 -23.40 10.06 -5.86
CA PRO A 315 -24.25 10.58 -6.91
C PRO A 315 -23.65 10.38 -8.31
N HIS A 316 -22.33 10.52 -8.45
CA HIS A 316 -21.66 10.46 -9.75
C HIS A 316 -21.68 9.05 -10.35
N TYR A 317 -21.32 8.02 -9.57
CA TYR A 317 -21.18 6.65 -10.10
C TYR A 317 -22.43 5.79 -9.91
N PHE A 318 -23.29 6.10 -8.95
CA PHE A 318 -24.49 5.29 -8.65
C PHE A 318 -25.81 6.01 -8.89
N GLY A 319 -25.78 7.29 -9.30
CA GLY A 319 -26.99 8.08 -9.55
C GLY A 319 -27.79 8.42 -8.29
N THR A 320 -27.18 8.27 -7.11
CA THR A 320 -27.83 8.51 -5.81
C THR A 320 -28.32 9.94 -5.69
N LYS A 321 -29.57 10.14 -5.26
CA LYS A 321 -30.20 11.47 -5.12
C LYS A 321 -29.83 12.14 -3.79
N ALA A 322 -29.70 11.35 -2.73
CA ALA A 322 -29.40 11.83 -1.39
C ALA A 322 -28.32 10.98 -0.72
N VAL A 323 -27.29 11.63 -0.20
CA VAL A 323 -26.24 10.99 0.58
C VAL A 323 -26.22 11.65 1.95
N GLU A 324 -26.07 10.88 3.00
CA GLU A 324 -25.87 11.40 4.34
C GLU A 324 -24.70 10.71 5.00
N PHE A 325 -23.79 11.49 5.57
CA PHE A 325 -22.69 10.96 6.34
C PHE A 325 -22.78 11.38 7.81
N ARG A 326 -22.50 10.42 8.69
CA ARG A 326 -22.41 10.64 10.12
C ARG A 326 -21.16 10.00 10.72
N ILE A 327 -20.63 10.62 11.76
CA ILE A 327 -19.56 10.05 12.59
C ILE A 327 -19.94 10.12 14.06
N GLY A 328 -19.59 9.07 14.80
CA GLY A 328 -19.71 9.03 16.25
C GLY A 328 -18.37 8.71 16.90
N SER A 329 -18.20 9.20 18.12
CA SER A 329 -17.28 8.60 19.07
C SER A 329 -17.97 7.43 19.78
N GLU A 330 -17.19 6.43 20.17
CA GLU A 330 -17.64 5.34 21.02
C GLU A 330 -18.25 5.85 22.34
N LEU A 331 -17.60 6.82 22.98
CA LEU A 331 -18.05 7.36 24.27
C LEU A 331 -19.05 8.50 24.07
N LEU A 332 -20.24 8.34 24.64
CA LEU A 332 -21.31 9.35 24.58
C LEU A 332 -20.89 10.70 25.17
N ILE A 333 -20.07 10.70 26.23
CA ILE A 333 -19.57 11.95 26.82
C ILE A 333 -18.75 12.76 25.81
N LEU A 334 -17.92 12.11 24.99
CA LEU A 334 -17.13 12.78 23.94
C LEU A 334 -18.05 13.35 22.86
N ASN A 335 -19.08 12.60 22.47
CA ASN A 335 -20.09 13.06 21.52
C ASN A 335 -20.81 14.33 22.01
N LEU A 336 -21.22 14.35 23.29
CA LEU A 336 -21.90 15.49 23.91
C LEU A 336 -20.97 16.70 24.01
N LEU A 337 -19.70 16.49 24.39
CA LEU A 337 -18.69 17.56 24.43
C LEU A 337 -18.48 18.19 23.05
N PHE A 338 -18.32 17.40 22.00
CA PHE A 338 -18.19 17.92 20.63
C PHE A 338 -19.46 18.64 20.16
N SER A 339 -20.65 18.14 20.51
CA SER A 339 -21.92 18.80 20.18
C SER A 339 -22.07 20.15 20.88
N TRP A 340 -21.65 20.24 22.14
CA TRP A 340 -21.65 21.49 22.90
C TRP A 340 -20.63 22.49 22.33
N LEU A 341 -19.42 22.02 22.01
CA LEU A 341 -18.39 22.82 21.36
C LEU A 341 -18.84 23.33 19.98
N ALA A 342 -19.53 22.51 19.18
CA ALA A 342 -20.10 22.94 17.90
C ALA A 342 -21.11 24.08 18.07
N ALA A 343 -21.97 23.99 19.08
CA ALA A 343 -22.95 25.03 19.38
C ALA A 343 -22.29 26.33 19.88
N LEU A 344 -21.27 26.21 20.73
CA LEU A 344 -20.51 27.35 21.25
C LEU A 344 -19.72 28.05 20.14
N ARG A 345 -19.03 27.28 19.29
CA ARG A 345 -18.25 27.80 18.16
C ARG A 345 -19.13 28.57 17.18
N GLY A 346 -20.30 28.02 16.83
CA GLY A 346 -21.25 28.71 15.95
C GLY A 346 -21.75 30.04 16.50
N LYS A 347 -21.75 30.23 17.82
CA LYS A 347 -22.12 31.50 18.47
C LYS A 347 -20.96 32.47 18.64
N LEU A 348 -19.75 31.99 18.90
CA LEU A 348 -18.59 32.81 19.25
C LEU A 348 -17.57 33.02 18.11
N GLY A 349 -17.73 32.34 16.96
CA GLY A 349 -16.82 32.47 15.82
C GLY A 349 -15.38 31.98 16.10
N MET A 350 -15.19 31.12 17.09
CA MET A 350 -13.85 30.65 17.49
C MET A 350 -13.22 29.76 16.40
N PRO A 351 -11.92 29.93 16.06
CA PRO A 351 -11.27 29.07 15.09
C PRO A 351 -10.93 27.69 15.68
N ALA A 352 -11.08 26.64 14.87
CA ALA A 352 -10.89 25.23 15.25
C ALA A 352 -9.57 24.93 15.99
N LYS A 353 -8.50 25.68 15.67
CA LYS A 353 -7.16 25.46 16.23
C LYS A 353 -7.12 25.49 17.75
N PHE A 354 -7.96 26.31 18.40
CA PHE A 354 -8.01 26.40 19.87
C PHE A 354 -8.63 25.16 20.52
N LEU A 355 -9.34 24.33 19.75
CA LEU A 355 -9.95 23.09 20.24
C LEU A 355 -8.98 21.91 20.19
N ILE A 356 -7.87 21.99 19.44
CA ILE A 356 -6.98 20.84 19.20
C ILE A 356 -6.35 20.34 20.51
N ALA A 357 -5.68 21.22 21.25
CA ALA A 357 -5.01 20.86 22.51
C ALA A 357 -5.99 20.32 23.58
N PRO A 358 -7.09 21.01 23.93
CA PRO A 358 -8.03 20.50 24.94
C PRO A 358 -8.73 19.21 24.48
N SER A 359 -9.06 19.07 23.19
CA SER A 359 -9.68 17.83 22.68
C SER A 359 -8.72 16.66 22.73
N ARG A 360 -7.42 16.86 22.46
CA ARG A 360 -6.40 15.80 22.62
C ARG A 360 -6.29 15.35 24.07
N LEU A 361 -6.29 16.28 25.03
CA LEU A 361 -6.25 15.96 26.45
C LEU A 361 -7.51 15.18 26.87
N ALA A 362 -8.70 15.62 26.44
CA ALA A 362 -9.95 14.93 26.72
C ALA A 362 -9.92 13.50 26.16
N VAL A 363 -9.55 13.31 24.89
CA VAL A 363 -9.45 11.97 24.29
C VAL A 363 -8.44 11.10 25.04
N ALA A 364 -7.28 11.63 25.43
CA ALA A 364 -6.29 10.89 26.21
C ALA A 364 -6.82 10.47 27.59
N LEU A 365 -7.55 11.36 28.27
CA LEU A 365 -8.17 11.11 29.56
C LEU A 365 -9.29 10.06 29.47
N PHE A 366 -10.05 10.06 28.37
CA PHE A 366 -11.15 9.12 28.15
C PHE A 366 -10.73 7.81 27.46
N ALA A 367 -9.52 7.73 26.90
CA ALA A 367 -9.01 6.54 26.20
C ALA A 367 -9.07 5.23 27.01
N PRO A 368 -8.77 5.20 28.33
CA PRO A 368 -8.87 3.98 29.12
C PRO A 368 -10.27 3.36 29.16
N PHE A 369 -11.31 4.19 29.05
CA PHE A 369 -12.72 3.81 29.16
C PHE A 369 -13.34 3.31 27.85
N GLY A 370 -12.63 3.43 26.72
CA GLY A 370 -13.09 2.92 25.43
C GLY A 370 -12.49 1.58 25.04
N THR A 371 -12.80 1.13 23.83
CA THR A 371 -12.31 -0.10 23.22
C THR A 371 -11.54 0.22 21.93
N SER A 372 -10.92 -0.80 21.34
CA SER A 372 -10.30 -0.70 20.00
C SER A 372 -11.31 -0.92 18.87
N GLN A 373 -12.58 -1.21 19.20
CA GLN A 373 -13.59 -1.63 18.24
C GLN A 373 -14.17 -0.41 17.54
N GLY A 374 -14.02 -0.36 16.22
CA GLY A 374 -14.65 0.64 15.38
C GLY A 374 -15.34 -0.04 14.21
N GLY A 375 -16.31 0.64 13.63
CA GLY A 375 -17.10 0.06 12.55
C GLY A 375 -17.64 1.10 11.59
N VAL A 376 -18.06 0.60 10.43
CA VAL A 376 -18.78 1.32 9.39
C VAL A 376 -20.16 0.69 9.22
N TRP A 377 -21.16 1.53 9.12
CA TRP A 377 -22.53 1.15 8.83
C TRP A 377 -22.99 1.92 7.60
N ILE A 378 -23.68 1.24 6.70
CA ILE A 378 -24.25 1.85 5.50
C ILE A 378 -25.64 1.27 5.24
N ARG A 379 -26.59 2.15 4.95
CA ARG A 379 -27.91 1.80 4.47
C ARG A 379 -28.08 2.35 3.07
N ILE A 380 -28.44 1.47 2.16
CA ILE A 380 -28.72 1.80 0.76
C ILE A 380 -30.20 1.57 0.52
N GLU A 381 -30.90 2.63 0.13
CA GLU A 381 -32.32 2.62 -0.18
C GLU A 381 -32.53 2.88 -1.68
N GLY A 382 -33.46 2.16 -2.28
CA GLY A 382 -33.75 2.25 -3.69
C GLY A 382 -35.15 1.80 -4.06
N ARG A 383 -35.39 1.72 -5.36
CA ARG A 383 -36.60 1.14 -5.94
C ARG A 383 -36.29 0.05 -6.94
N LEU A 384 -36.93 -1.10 -6.75
CA LEU A 384 -36.91 -2.22 -7.69
C LEU A 384 -38.36 -2.57 -8.01
N ASP A 385 -38.71 -2.61 -9.30
CA ASP A 385 -40.07 -2.88 -9.79
C ASP A 385 -41.17 -1.99 -9.18
N GLY A 386 -40.81 -0.75 -8.85
CA GLY A 386 -41.72 0.25 -8.27
C GLY A 386 -41.85 0.18 -6.74
N GLU A 387 -41.33 -0.87 -6.09
CA GLU A 387 -41.34 -1.03 -4.63
C GLU A 387 -40.10 -0.43 -3.98
N HIS A 388 -40.26 0.18 -2.79
CA HIS A 388 -39.13 0.62 -1.98
C HIS A 388 -38.42 -0.59 -1.36
N ARG A 389 -37.10 -0.63 -1.51
CA ARG A 389 -36.24 -1.67 -0.97
C ARG A 389 -35.05 -1.03 -0.26
N GLN A 390 -34.56 -1.68 0.79
CA GLN A 390 -33.38 -1.24 1.51
C GLN A 390 -32.48 -2.42 1.86
N VAL A 391 -31.17 -2.17 1.90
CA VAL A 391 -30.15 -3.11 2.37
C VAL A 391 -29.25 -2.37 3.33
N GLU A 392 -28.92 -3.02 4.44
CA GLU A 392 -27.98 -2.51 5.44
C GLU A 392 -26.74 -3.40 5.51
N TRP A 393 -25.57 -2.76 5.61
CA TRP A 393 -24.29 -3.41 5.90
C TRP A 393 -23.68 -2.78 7.13
N ALA A 394 -23.05 -3.59 7.97
CA ALA A 394 -22.30 -3.13 9.12
C ALA A 394 -21.09 -4.04 9.36
N VAL A 395 -19.90 -3.44 9.43
CA VAL A 395 -18.61 -4.15 9.59
C VAL A 395 -17.77 -3.49 10.67
#